data_AF-A0A6A5G7K9-F1
#
_entry.id   AF-A0A6A5G7K9-F1
#
_cell.length_a   1.000
_cell.length_b   1.000
_cell.length_c   1.000
_cell.angle_alpha   90.00
_cell.angle_beta   90.00
_cell.angle_gamma   90.00
#
_symmetry.space_group_name_H-M   'P 1'
#
loop_
_entity.id
_entity.type
_entity.pdbx_description
1 polymer ?
#
loop_
_entity_poly.entity_id
_entity_poly.type
_entity_poly.pdbx_seq_one_letter_code
_entity_poly.pdbx_strand_id
1 'polypeptide(L)'
;MDLYPLVFFQIVYTTLHITILSDYWIVWILESNRGHQEEDDLDTTVDTEEIIDSSDDEDLKYNDCFDQDKNDLRYHDLKCSVCQSFYHESIEKRTPNLLSCGHTVCSGCAKMLYKIDFNVCISCPICREKTDIDYNYDELKKNYALLGIIQEMKQDKKTWSFVIILFTLRYFNIWFSLYPLVCLQIVYTSLHITILSDVVIVWILESNRGHQEEDDLDTTVVTVEIIDSSDDEDLEDKDCFDQKKSDLRYHDLKCSVCQSFYHESIEKRTPKLLSCGHTVGSGCAKMLYKKDFNICIPCPICREKTKIDYVELKKNYALLGVIQEMKQDKKTVQRRHSLS
;
A
#
# COMPACT_ATOMS: atom_id res chain seq x y z
N MET A 1 4.97 25.19 51.59
CA MET A 1 4.41 25.34 50.22
C MET A 1 4.90 24.15 49.43
N ASP A 2 4.04 23.15 49.32
CA ASP A 2 4.37 21.83 48.81
C ASP A 2 4.46 21.84 47.28
N LEU A 3 5.68 21.90 46.75
CA LEU A 3 5.96 21.70 45.32
C LEU A 3 5.92 20.22 44.88
N TYR A 4 5.91 19.28 45.85
CA TYR A 4 5.94 17.84 45.60
C TYR A 4 4.78 17.28 44.76
N PRO A 5 3.50 17.63 44.99
CA PRO A 5 2.40 17.06 44.22
C PRO A 5 2.38 17.55 42.77
N LEU A 6 2.81 18.78 42.50
CA LEU A 6 2.87 19.33 41.14
C LEU A 6 3.98 18.66 40.31
N VAL A 7 5.15 18.44 40.90
CA VAL A 7 6.26 17.75 40.21
C VAL A 7 5.91 16.28 39.95
N PHE A 8 5.24 15.61 40.90
CA PHE A 8 4.79 14.22 40.71
C PHE A 8 3.74 14.09 39.60
N PHE A 9 2.73 14.97 39.57
CA PHE A 9 1.73 14.99 38.50
C PHE A 9 2.36 15.28 37.13
N GLN A 10 3.34 16.18 37.08
CA GLN A 10 4.06 16.49 35.86
C GLN A 10 4.84 15.27 35.35
N ILE A 11 5.58 14.57 36.23
CA ILE A 11 6.33 13.37 35.87
C ILE A 11 5.39 12.26 35.38
N VAL A 12 4.30 11.99 36.08
CA VAL A 12 3.34 10.95 35.68
C VAL A 12 2.71 11.30 34.32
N TYR A 13 2.35 12.56 34.11
CA TYR A 13 1.77 13.03 32.85
C TYR A 13 2.76 12.94 31.68
N THR A 14 4.02 13.34 31.88
CA THR A 14 5.06 13.26 30.85
C THR A 14 5.44 11.81 30.55
N THR A 15 5.52 10.95 31.58
CA THR A 15 5.84 9.53 31.39
C THR A 15 4.71 8.84 30.63
N LEU A 16 3.44 9.13 30.97
CA LEU A 16 2.28 8.63 30.25
C LEU A 16 2.21 9.14 28.81
N HIS A 17 2.55 10.41 28.58
CA HIS A 17 2.60 10.96 27.22
C HIS A 17 3.73 10.36 26.38
N ILE A 18 4.91 10.15 26.97
CA ILE A 18 6.05 9.53 26.29
C ILE A 18 5.76 8.07 25.97
N THR A 19 5.16 7.30 26.89
CA THR A 19 4.78 5.90 26.63
C THR A 19 3.70 5.80 25.55
N ILE A 20 2.68 6.66 25.60
CA ILE A 20 1.65 6.70 24.54
C ILE A 20 2.30 7.06 23.20
N LEU A 21 3.17 8.07 23.15
CA LEU A 21 3.83 8.47 21.90
C LEU A 21 4.83 7.42 21.41
N SER A 22 5.56 6.73 22.30
CA SER A 22 6.49 5.65 21.94
C SER A 22 5.76 4.43 21.42
N ASP A 23 4.63 4.06 22.02
CA ASP A 23 3.84 2.91 21.60
C ASP A 23 3.22 3.15 20.22
N TYR A 24 2.71 4.37 19.97
CA TYR A 24 2.24 4.77 18.65
C TYR A 24 3.38 4.84 17.62
N TRP A 25 4.57 5.29 18.02
CA TRP A 25 5.73 5.40 17.13
C TRP A 25 6.34 4.03 16.79
N ILE A 26 6.41 3.10 17.74
CA ILE A 26 6.87 1.72 17.53
C ILE A 26 5.89 0.97 16.60
N VAL A 27 4.58 1.08 16.85
CA VAL A 27 3.56 0.48 15.96
C VAL A 27 3.67 1.06 14.55
N TRP A 28 3.87 2.37 14.42
CA TRP A 28 4.02 3.03 13.13
C TRP A 28 5.33 2.66 12.40
N ILE A 29 6.46 2.53 13.11
CA ILE A 29 7.74 2.05 12.53
C ILE A 29 7.61 0.61 12.04
N LEU A 30 6.99 -0.28 12.84
CA LEU A 30 6.75 -1.67 12.46
C LEU A 30 5.83 -1.79 11.23
N GLU A 31 4.80 -0.94 11.15
CA GLU A 31 3.89 -0.88 9.99
C GLU A 31 4.57 -0.29 8.74
N SER A 32 5.47 0.69 8.93
CA SER A 32 6.16 1.39 7.84
C SER A 32 7.33 0.58 7.25
N ASN A 33 7.97 -0.30 8.03
CA ASN A 33 9.04 -1.19 7.57
C ASN A 33 8.54 -2.51 6.95
N ARG A 34 7.24 -2.84 7.08
CA ARG A 34 6.63 -4.04 6.45
C ARG A 34 6.50 -3.94 4.91
N GLY A 35 6.91 -2.82 4.31
CA GLY A 35 6.88 -2.58 2.86
C GLY A 35 8.12 -3.06 2.08
N HIS A 36 9.11 -3.68 2.73
CA HIS A 36 10.35 -4.16 2.10
C HIS A 36 10.64 -5.63 2.45
N GLN A 37 9.69 -6.53 2.16
CA GLN A 37 10.08 -7.88 1.77
C GLN A 37 9.96 -7.97 0.25
N GLU A 38 11.12 -7.80 -0.39
CA GLU A 38 11.40 -8.26 -1.73
C GLU A 38 11.14 -9.78 -1.75
N GLU A 39 10.06 -10.21 -2.41
CA GLU A 39 9.94 -11.60 -2.87
C GLU A 39 10.86 -11.73 -4.08
N ASP A 40 12.13 -12.01 -3.82
CA ASP A 40 13.07 -12.52 -4.81
C ASP A 40 12.63 -13.93 -5.20
N ASP A 41 11.77 -14.03 -6.21
CA ASP A 41 11.52 -15.29 -6.89
C ASP A 41 12.74 -15.61 -7.75
N LEU A 42 13.62 -16.44 -7.17
CA LEU A 42 14.78 -17.06 -7.80
C LEU A 42 14.37 -17.79 -9.09
N ASP A 43 14.83 -17.27 -10.22
CA ASP A 43 14.84 -17.96 -11.51
C ASP A 43 15.78 -19.17 -11.42
N THR A 44 15.22 -20.38 -11.45
CA THR A 44 16.00 -21.60 -11.70
C THR A 44 15.34 -22.40 -12.81
N THR A 45 15.80 -22.12 -14.03
CA THR A 45 15.71 -23.02 -15.17
C THR A 45 16.51 -24.29 -14.87
N VAL A 46 15.83 -25.44 -14.77
CA VAL A 46 16.44 -26.74 -15.06
C VAL A 46 15.42 -27.59 -15.81
N ASP A 47 15.66 -27.74 -17.11
CA ASP A 47 15.09 -28.80 -17.93
C ASP A 47 15.56 -30.17 -17.40
N THR A 48 14.65 -31.12 -17.23
CA THR A 48 14.88 -32.54 -17.59
C THR A 48 13.58 -33.35 -17.53
N GLU A 49 13.45 -34.25 -18.50
CA GLU A 49 12.30 -35.03 -18.92
C GLU A 49 11.92 -36.21 -17.99
N GLU A 50 10.59 -36.50 -18.01
CA GLU A 50 9.82 -37.75 -17.92
C GLU A 50 10.19 -38.93 -16.96
N ILE A 51 9.21 -39.42 -16.17
CA ILE A 51 8.35 -40.63 -16.38
C ILE A 51 7.68 -41.09 -15.05
N ILE A 52 6.34 -41.05 -15.03
CA ILE A 52 5.27 -41.97 -14.52
C ILE A 52 5.34 -42.71 -13.15
N ASP A 53 4.18 -42.61 -12.46
CA ASP A 53 3.53 -43.42 -11.40
C ASP A 53 4.22 -43.68 -10.06
N SER A 54 3.58 -43.23 -8.96
CA SER A 54 2.53 -44.00 -8.26
C SER A 54 2.05 -43.23 -7.02
N SER A 55 0.87 -43.62 -6.55
CA SER A 55 0.17 -43.17 -5.34
C SER A 55 1.08 -42.97 -4.13
N ASP A 56 0.79 -41.94 -3.33
CA ASP A 56 0.27 -42.12 -1.97
C ASP A 56 -0.10 -40.77 -1.34
N ASP A 57 -1.26 -40.76 -0.70
CA ASP A 57 -1.82 -39.66 0.06
C ASP A 57 -0.94 -39.35 1.28
N GLU A 58 -0.44 -38.12 1.41
CA GLU A 58 -0.18 -37.53 2.72
C GLU A 58 -0.69 -36.09 2.79
N ASP A 59 -1.63 -35.91 3.73
CA ASP A 59 -2.21 -34.66 4.18
C ASP A 59 -1.13 -33.62 4.56
N LEU A 60 -0.94 -32.60 3.72
CA LEU A 60 -0.38 -31.32 4.18
C LEU A 60 -1.40 -30.21 3.94
N LYS A 61 -2.28 -30.12 4.94
CA LYS A 61 -3.20 -29.02 5.21
C LYS A 61 -2.39 -27.75 5.46
N TYR A 62 -1.99 -27.04 4.40
CA TYR A 62 -1.40 -25.71 4.51
C TYR A 62 -2.52 -24.70 4.79
N ASN A 63 -2.94 -24.68 6.05
CA ASN A 63 -3.66 -23.57 6.64
C ASN A 63 -2.65 -22.43 6.79
N ASP A 64 -2.62 -21.52 5.81
CA ASP A 64 -2.02 -20.21 6.00
C ASP A 64 -3.12 -19.14 5.88
N CYS A 65 -4.00 -19.20 6.87
CA CYS A 65 -4.85 -18.08 7.24
C CYS A 65 -4.06 -17.21 8.23
N PHE A 66 -3.02 -16.55 7.75
CA PHE A 66 -2.50 -15.37 8.44
C PHE A 66 -3.21 -14.15 7.86
N ASP A 67 -4.33 -13.82 8.51
CA ASP A 67 -4.99 -12.51 8.40
C ASP A 67 -3.95 -11.44 8.77
N GLN A 68 -3.25 -10.93 7.75
CA GLN A 68 -2.37 -9.80 7.94
C GLN A 68 -3.23 -8.54 8.04
N ASP A 69 -3.19 -7.96 9.23
CA ASP A 69 -3.95 -6.80 9.63
C ASP A 69 -3.76 -5.61 8.67
N LYS A 70 -4.81 -4.78 8.69
CA LYS A 70 -5.33 -3.90 7.63
C LYS A 70 -4.30 -2.94 7.03
N ASN A 71 -3.89 -3.24 5.80
CA ASN A 71 -3.49 -2.19 4.88
C ASN A 71 -4.73 -1.41 4.44
N ASP A 72 -4.77 -0.11 4.76
CA ASP A 72 -5.77 0.96 4.55
C ASP A 72 -6.47 1.11 3.16
N LEU A 73 -6.46 0.08 2.30
CA LEU A 73 -7.29 -0.01 1.11
C LEU A 73 -8.66 -0.56 1.52
N ARG A 74 -9.54 0.33 2.00
CA ARG A 74 -10.89 -0.02 2.50
C ARG A 74 -11.83 -0.63 1.45
N TYR A 75 -11.42 -0.66 0.19
CA TYR A 75 -12.28 -1.02 -0.93
C TYR A 75 -12.03 -2.46 -1.36
N HIS A 76 -13.08 -3.29 -1.36
CA HIS A 76 -12.98 -4.70 -1.74
C HIS A 76 -12.72 -4.85 -3.24
N ASP A 77 -13.19 -3.90 -4.05
CA ASP A 77 -12.94 -3.86 -5.50
C ASP A 77 -11.48 -3.54 -5.88
N LEU A 78 -10.61 -3.30 -4.90
CA LEU A 78 -9.15 -3.26 -5.07
C LEU A 78 -8.48 -4.63 -4.82
N LYS A 79 -9.27 -5.69 -4.64
CA LYS A 79 -8.81 -7.07 -4.52
C LYS A 79 -9.18 -7.87 -5.77
N CYS A 80 -8.32 -8.81 -6.11
CA CYS A 80 -8.62 -9.78 -7.14
C CYS A 80 -9.77 -10.69 -6.72
N SER A 81 -10.80 -10.84 -7.56
CA SER A 81 -11.95 -11.69 -7.25
C SER A 81 -11.62 -13.18 -7.10
N VAL A 82 -10.45 -13.62 -7.59
CA VAL A 82 -10.00 -15.01 -7.57
C VAL A 82 -9.17 -15.31 -6.33
N CYS A 83 -8.03 -14.63 -6.15
CA CYS A 83 -7.12 -14.88 -5.01
C CYS A 83 -7.39 -13.99 -3.79
N GLN A 84 -8.37 -13.07 -3.86
CA GLN A 84 -8.75 -12.15 -2.78
C GLN A 84 -7.63 -11.25 -2.25
N SER A 85 -6.48 -11.23 -2.94
CA SER A 85 -5.35 -10.39 -2.58
C SER A 85 -5.46 -9.04 -3.27
N PHE A 86 -4.92 -8.01 -2.62
CA PHE A 86 -4.90 -6.65 -3.17
C PHE A 86 -4.07 -6.56 -4.45
N TYR A 87 -4.54 -5.73 -5.37
CA TYR A 87 -3.77 -5.37 -6.54
C TYR A 87 -2.55 -4.54 -6.15
N HIS A 88 -1.47 -4.70 -6.91
CA HIS A 88 -0.22 -3.98 -6.69
C HIS A 88 0.42 -3.61 -8.03
N GLU A 89 0.98 -2.41 -8.11
CA GLU A 89 1.64 -1.91 -9.31
C GLU A 89 2.99 -2.59 -9.57
N SER A 90 3.83 -2.71 -8.54
CA SER A 90 5.20 -3.20 -8.66
C SER A 90 5.35 -4.72 -8.56
N ILE A 91 4.32 -5.43 -8.09
CA ILE A 91 4.37 -6.89 -7.96
C ILE A 91 3.66 -7.45 -9.18
N GLU A 92 4.41 -8.08 -10.08
CA GLU A 92 3.91 -8.50 -11.38
C GLU A 92 2.69 -9.43 -11.25
N LYS A 93 2.77 -10.46 -10.39
CA LYS A 93 1.66 -11.40 -10.10
C LYS A 93 0.39 -10.71 -9.56
N ARG A 94 0.52 -9.51 -8.99
CA ARG A 94 -0.57 -8.72 -8.41
C ARG A 94 -1.01 -7.55 -9.29
N THR A 95 -0.39 -7.35 -10.45
CA THR A 95 -0.80 -6.30 -11.39
C THR A 95 -2.21 -6.61 -11.91
N PRO A 96 -3.13 -5.62 -11.95
CA PRO A 96 -4.49 -5.81 -12.47
C PRO A 96 -4.50 -5.82 -14.01
N ASN A 97 -4.99 -6.92 -14.59
CA ASN A 97 -5.15 -7.11 -16.03
C ASN A 97 -6.64 -7.18 -16.41
N LEU A 98 -6.96 -6.61 -17.57
CA LEU A 98 -8.29 -6.55 -18.14
C LEU A 98 -8.57 -7.78 -19.01
N LEU A 99 -9.72 -8.40 -18.78
CA LEU A 99 -10.30 -9.40 -19.66
C LEU A 99 -11.11 -8.73 -20.78
N SER A 100 -11.40 -9.45 -21.87
CA SER A 100 -12.15 -8.95 -23.03
C SER A 100 -13.52 -8.37 -22.66
N CYS A 101 -14.14 -8.89 -21.60
CA CYS A 101 -15.42 -8.43 -21.06
C CYS A 101 -15.33 -7.11 -20.28
N GLY A 102 -14.14 -6.68 -19.86
CA GLY A 102 -13.88 -5.51 -19.03
C GLY A 102 -13.84 -5.78 -17.51
N HIS A 103 -13.95 -7.03 -17.08
CA HIS A 103 -13.60 -7.43 -15.71
C HIS A 103 -12.08 -7.48 -15.52
N THR A 104 -11.64 -7.34 -14.28
CA THR A 104 -10.21 -7.29 -13.93
C THR A 104 -9.84 -8.48 -13.06
N VAL A 105 -8.68 -9.09 -13.31
CA VAL A 105 -8.05 -10.15 -12.50
C VAL A 105 -6.56 -9.84 -12.36
N CYS A 106 -5.88 -10.35 -11.33
CA CYS A 106 -4.44 -10.09 -11.20
C CYS A 106 -3.63 -11.00 -12.14
N SER A 107 -2.41 -10.59 -12.51
CA SER A 107 -1.63 -11.35 -13.49
C SER A 107 -1.43 -12.83 -13.11
N GLY A 108 -1.14 -13.10 -11.85
CA GLY A 108 -0.96 -14.46 -11.36
C GLY A 108 -2.22 -15.32 -11.55
N CYS A 109 -3.39 -14.76 -11.24
CA CYS A 109 -4.67 -15.44 -11.44
C CYS A 109 -5.01 -15.59 -12.92
N ALA A 110 -4.70 -14.59 -13.75
CA ALA A 110 -4.94 -14.67 -15.18
C ALA A 110 -4.07 -15.79 -15.82
N LYS A 111 -2.79 -15.89 -15.43
CA LYS A 111 -1.89 -16.97 -15.85
C LYS A 111 -2.38 -18.35 -15.37
N MET A 112 -2.88 -18.44 -14.15
CA MET A 112 -3.50 -19.67 -13.62
C MET A 112 -4.75 -20.07 -14.41
N LEU A 113 -5.66 -19.13 -14.66
CA LEU A 113 -6.90 -19.38 -15.41
C LEU A 113 -6.62 -19.82 -16.85
N TYR A 114 -5.61 -19.23 -17.50
CA TYR A 114 -5.19 -19.62 -18.83
C TYR A 114 -4.69 -21.07 -18.88
N LYS A 115 -3.94 -21.52 -17.86
CA LYS A 115 -3.48 -22.91 -17.75
C LYS A 115 -4.62 -23.90 -17.52
N ILE A 116 -5.65 -23.52 -16.77
CA ILE A 116 -6.81 -24.38 -16.50
C ILE A 116 -7.58 -24.66 -17.79
N ASP A 117 -7.70 -23.68 -18.67
CA ASP A 117 -8.38 -23.80 -19.97
C ASP A 117 -7.44 -24.30 -21.09
N PHE A 118 -6.47 -25.16 -20.74
CA PHE A 118 -5.52 -25.80 -21.66
C PHE A 118 -4.76 -24.82 -22.56
N ASN A 119 -4.44 -23.62 -22.06
CA ASN A 119 -3.76 -22.56 -22.80
C ASN A 119 -4.52 -22.12 -24.06
N VAL A 120 -5.86 -22.21 -24.06
CA VAL A 120 -6.69 -21.78 -25.20
C VAL A 120 -7.25 -20.38 -24.99
N CYS A 121 -7.84 -20.13 -23.82
CA CYS A 121 -8.50 -18.85 -23.53
C CYS A 121 -8.57 -18.63 -22.02
N ILE A 122 -8.95 -17.44 -21.58
CA ILE A 122 -9.33 -17.19 -20.19
C ILE A 122 -10.84 -17.02 -20.09
N SER A 123 -11.50 -17.94 -19.39
CA SER A 123 -12.89 -17.79 -19.00
C SER A 123 -13.02 -16.79 -17.83
N CYS A 124 -13.78 -15.71 -18.01
CA CYS A 124 -13.96 -14.73 -16.95
C CYS A 124 -14.65 -15.35 -15.72
N PRO A 125 -14.10 -15.21 -14.50
CA PRO A 125 -14.69 -15.80 -13.29
C PRO A 125 -16.04 -15.17 -12.90
N ILE A 126 -16.32 -13.96 -13.40
CA ILE A 126 -17.53 -13.20 -13.04
C ILE A 126 -18.65 -13.41 -14.07
N CYS A 127 -18.38 -13.20 -15.36
CA CYS A 127 -19.41 -13.27 -16.41
C CYS A 127 -19.26 -14.45 -17.39
N ARG A 128 -18.22 -15.28 -17.25
CA ARG A 128 -17.91 -16.45 -18.09
C ARG A 128 -17.63 -16.14 -19.58
N GLU A 129 -17.57 -14.86 -19.96
CA GLU A 129 -17.12 -14.46 -21.30
C GLU A 129 -15.64 -14.84 -21.48
N LYS A 130 -15.33 -15.43 -22.64
CA LYS A 130 -13.97 -15.88 -22.96
C LYS A 130 -13.13 -14.71 -23.45
N THR A 131 -11.93 -14.61 -22.93
CA THR A 131 -10.87 -13.75 -23.46
C THR A 131 -9.97 -14.63 -24.29
N ASP A 132 -10.03 -14.43 -25.60
CA ASP A 132 -9.10 -15.09 -26.52
C ASP A 132 -7.74 -14.41 -26.39
N ILE A 133 -6.71 -15.22 -26.25
CA ILE A 133 -5.33 -14.77 -26.06
C ILE A 133 -4.58 -15.58 -27.09
N ASP A 134 -4.11 -14.92 -28.16
CA ASP A 134 -3.51 -15.54 -29.33
C ASP A 134 -2.13 -16.11 -28.97
N TYR A 135 -2.14 -17.11 -28.08
CA TYR A 135 -1.02 -17.86 -27.51
C TYR A 135 -0.10 -17.10 -26.54
N ASN A 136 -0.24 -15.78 -26.39
CA ASN A 136 0.61 -14.99 -25.49
C ASN A 136 -0.15 -14.28 -24.35
N TYR A 137 -0.04 -14.86 -23.16
CA TYR A 137 -0.57 -14.31 -21.91
C TYR A 137 -0.15 -12.86 -21.62
N ASP A 138 1.06 -12.46 -22.04
CA ASP A 138 1.60 -11.12 -21.79
C ASP A 138 0.87 -10.00 -22.56
N GLU A 139 -0.04 -10.36 -23.48
CA GLU A 139 -0.83 -9.40 -24.24
C GLU A 139 -1.99 -8.78 -23.46
N LEU A 140 -2.35 -9.35 -22.30
CA LEU A 140 -3.41 -8.83 -21.46
C LEU A 140 -3.10 -7.41 -20.99
N LYS A 141 -4.01 -6.49 -21.31
CA LYS A 141 -3.82 -5.07 -21.02
C LYS A 141 -3.99 -4.78 -19.53
N LYS A 142 -3.12 -3.93 -19.00
CA LYS A 142 -3.21 -3.45 -17.61
C LYS A 142 -4.43 -2.55 -17.43
N ASN A 143 -5.06 -2.59 -16.26
CA ASN A 143 -6.10 -1.63 -15.88
C ASN A 143 -5.46 -0.35 -15.33
N TYR A 144 -5.06 0.56 -16.23
CA TYR A 144 -4.35 1.79 -15.84
C TYR A 144 -5.15 2.69 -14.90
N ALA A 145 -6.48 2.73 -15.02
CA ALA A 145 -7.31 3.52 -14.11
C ALA A 145 -7.27 2.97 -12.68
N LEU A 146 -7.24 1.65 -12.51
CA LEU A 146 -7.15 1.02 -11.20
C LEU A 146 -5.75 1.17 -10.61
N LEU A 147 -4.70 1.01 -11.44
CA LEU A 147 -3.32 1.24 -11.04
C LEU A 147 -3.10 2.67 -10.53
N GLY A 148 -3.63 3.66 -11.25
CA GLY A 148 -3.53 5.05 -10.85
C GLY A 148 -4.20 5.33 -9.49
N ILE A 149 -5.40 4.79 -9.24
CA ILE A 149 -6.04 4.86 -7.91
C ILE A 149 -5.16 4.23 -6.83
N ILE A 150 -4.60 3.04 -7.07
CA ILE A 150 -3.73 2.35 -6.09
C ILE A 150 -2.48 3.20 -5.81
N GLN A 151 -1.89 3.80 -6.83
CA GLN A 151 -0.71 4.65 -6.70
C GLN A 151 -1.02 5.92 -5.91
N GLU A 152 -2.12 6.61 -6.21
CA GLU A 152 -2.56 7.78 -5.46
C GLU A 152 -2.85 7.43 -3.99
N MET A 153 -3.49 6.28 -3.72
CA MET A 153 -3.72 5.81 -2.35
C MET A 153 -2.43 5.54 -1.58
N LYS A 154 -1.39 5.02 -2.24
CA LYS A 154 -0.08 4.83 -1.62
C LYS A 154 0.63 6.16 -1.36
N GLN A 155 0.54 7.10 -2.31
CA GLN A 155 1.18 8.41 -2.17
C GLN A 155 0.54 9.21 -1.04
N ASP A 156 -0.80 9.22 -0.97
CA ASP A 156 -1.55 9.82 0.13
C ASP A 156 -1.01 9.32 1.48
N LYS A 157 -0.92 8.00 1.67
CA LYS A 157 -0.39 7.42 2.92
C LYS A 157 0.98 7.96 3.28
N LYS A 158 1.93 7.96 2.33
CA LYS A 158 3.29 8.47 2.56
C LYS A 158 3.27 9.94 2.98
N THR A 159 2.46 10.77 2.30
CA THR A 159 2.33 12.19 2.62
C THR A 159 1.74 12.40 4.01
N TRP A 160 0.67 11.69 4.37
CA TRP A 160 0.07 11.77 5.71
C TRP A 160 1.06 11.28 6.79
N SER A 161 1.81 10.22 6.50
CA SER A 161 2.90 9.72 7.35
C SER A 161 3.92 10.82 7.63
N PHE A 162 4.39 11.49 6.58
CA PHE A 162 5.35 12.57 6.68
C PHE A 162 4.81 13.78 7.46
N VAL A 163 3.55 14.17 7.23
CA VAL A 163 2.90 15.26 7.97
C VAL A 163 2.82 14.94 9.46
N ILE A 164 2.49 13.70 9.82
CA ILE A 164 2.47 13.26 11.23
C ILE A 164 3.86 13.36 11.84
N ILE A 165 4.91 12.88 11.15
CA ILE A 165 6.30 12.99 11.63
C ILE A 165 6.71 14.45 11.84
N LEU A 166 6.43 15.34 10.89
CA LEU A 166 6.81 16.75 11.03
C LEU A 166 6.07 17.42 12.20
N PHE A 167 4.79 17.08 12.39
CA PHE A 167 4.01 17.60 13.49
C PHE A 167 4.53 17.10 14.84
N THR A 168 4.90 15.83 14.96
CA THR A 168 5.50 15.29 16.19
C THR A 168 6.87 15.91 16.46
N LEU A 169 7.73 16.03 15.45
CA LEU A 169 9.04 16.70 15.60
C LEU A 169 8.89 18.15 16.05
N ARG A 170 7.96 18.90 15.47
CA ARG A 170 7.69 20.29 15.88
C ARG A 170 7.12 20.36 17.30
N TYR A 171 6.21 19.45 17.66
CA TYR A 171 5.70 19.35 19.03
C TYR A 171 6.82 19.08 20.03
N PHE A 172 7.69 18.11 19.74
CA PHE A 172 8.84 17.79 20.58
C PHE A 172 9.78 18.99 20.71
N ASN A 173 10.15 19.66 19.61
CA ASN A 173 11.03 20.82 19.65
C ASN A 173 10.48 21.95 20.55
N ILE A 174 9.19 22.27 20.41
CA ILE A 174 8.50 23.25 21.27
C ILE A 174 8.55 22.80 22.75
N TRP A 175 8.28 21.52 23.02
CA TRP A 175 8.26 20.98 24.38
C TRP A 175 9.64 20.98 25.04
N PHE A 176 10.70 20.59 24.31
CA PHE A 176 12.09 20.64 24.76
C PHE A 176 12.55 22.09 25.05
N SER A 177 12.10 23.05 24.24
CA SER A 177 12.40 24.48 24.44
C SER A 177 11.75 25.05 25.71
N LEU A 178 10.50 24.64 26.02
CA LEU A 178 9.76 25.14 27.18
C LEU A 178 10.17 24.50 28.52
N TYR A 179 10.72 23.28 28.52
CA TYR A 179 10.98 22.50 29.74
C TYR A 179 12.39 21.85 29.82
N PRO A 180 13.49 22.61 29.65
CA PRO A 180 14.84 22.06 29.51
C PRO A 180 15.31 21.23 30.71
N LEU A 181 14.90 21.58 31.94
CA LEU A 181 15.25 20.83 33.16
C LEU A 181 14.57 19.46 33.23
N VAL A 182 13.34 19.36 32.73
CA VAL A 182 12.61 18.07 32.68
C VAL A 182 13.25 17.16 31.64
N CYS A 183 13.70 17.73 30.52
CA CYS A 183 14.39 17.00 29.47
C CYS A 183 15.74 16.45 29.94
N LEU A 184 16.52 17.24 30.68
CA LEU A 184 17.79 16.78 31.26
C LEU A 184 17.57 15.63 32.27
N GLN A 185 16.50 15.72 33.07
CA GLN A 185 16.12 14.65 33.99
C GLN A 185 15.74 13.36 33.24
N ILE A 186 14.96 13.47 32.15
CA ILE A 186 14.55 12.31 31.33
C ILE A 186 15.77 11.65 30.69
N VAL A 187 16.68 12.42 30.07
CA VAL A 187 17.90 11.90 29.45
C VAL A 187 18.79 11.20 30.48
N TYR A 188 18.96 11.81 31.66
CA TYR A 188 19.72 11.22 32.76
C TYR A 188 19.12 9.89 33.23
N THR A 189 17.79 9.83 33.41
CA THR A 189 17.11 8.59 33.80
C THR A 189 17.18 7.51 32.72
N SER A 190 17.05 7.89 31.45
CA SER A 190 17.17 6.96 30.32
C SER A 190 18.57 6.36 30.28
N LEU A 191 19.63 7.19 30.34
CA LEU A 191 21.01 6.74 30.35
C LEU A 191 21.29 5.79 31.53
N HIS A 192 20.78 6.11 32.71
CA HIS A 192 20.90 5.24 33.88
C HIS A 192 20.22 3.89 33.67
N ILE A 193 19.03 3.87 33.05
CA ILE A 193 18.33 2.63 32.74
C ILE A 193 19.12 1.81 31.73
N THR A 194 19.69 2.43 30.67
CA THR A 194 20.50 1.71 29.67
C THR A 194 21.75 1.09 30.30
N ILE A 195 22.46 1.86 31.15
CA ILE A 195 23.64 1.34 31.85
C ILE A 195 23.26 0.19 32.77
N LEU A 196 22.15 0.32 33.52
CA LEU A 196 21.68 -0.75 34.40
C LEU A 196 21.23 -1.98 33.62
N SER A 197 20.59 -1.81 32.46
CA SER A 197 20.22 -2.95 31.60
C SER A 197 21.46 -3.65 31.05
N ASP A 198 22.47 -2.90 30.62
CA ASP A 198 23.72 -3.47 30.09
C ASP A 198 24.47 -4.26 31.17
N VAL A 199 24.52 -3.72 32.39
CA VAL A 199 25.10 -4.43 33.56
C VAL A 199 24.30 -5.70 33.89
N VAL A 200 22.97 -5.64 33.83
CA VAL A 200 22.11 -6.81 34.06
C VAL A 200 22.28 -7.87 32.97
N ILE A 201 22.39 -7.45 31.71
CA ILE A 201 22.64 -8.36 30.57
C ILE A 201 23.98 -9.05 30.73
N VAL A 202 25.05 -8.30 31.05
CA VAL A 202 26.39 -8.86 31.31
C VAL A 202 26.34 -9.81 32.50
N TRP A 203 25.68 -9.44 33.59
CA TRP A 203 25.54 -10.29 34.77
C TRP A 203 24.77 -11.59 34.47
N ILE A 204 23.71 -11.54 33.64
CA ILE A 204 22.97 -12.71 33.19
C ILE A 204 23.83 -13.60 32.29
N LEU A 205 24.60 -13.00 31.36
CA LEU A 205 25.53 -13.74 30.49
C LEU A 205 26.62 -14.43 31.31
N GLU A 206 27.15 -13.77 32.33
CA GLU A 206 28.19 -14.31 33.21
C GLU A 206 27.64 -15.35 34.18
N SER A 207 26.40 -15.17 34.67
CA SER A 207 25.70 -16.16 35.49
C SER A 207 25.31 -17.40 34.67
N ASN A 208 25.05 -17.27 33.37
CA ASN A 208 24.85 -18.41 32.46
C ASN A 208 26.17 -19.07 32.04
N ARG A 209 27.29 -18.35 32.11
CA ARG A 209 28.65 -18.88 31.85
C ARG A 209 29.21 -19.70 33.02
N GLY A 210 28.61 -19.62 34.21
CA GLY A 210 28.92 -20.48 35.36
C GLY A 210 28.54 -21.96 35.21
N HIS A 211 28.04 -22.40 34.04
CA HIS A 211 27.65 -23.79 33.79
C HIS A 211 28.40 -24.52 32.66
N GLN A 212 29.51 -23.99 32.13
CA GLN A 212 30.43 -24.79 31.32
C GLN A 212 31.82 -24.17 31.32
N GLU A 213 32.74 -24.87 31.98
CA GLU A 213 34.18 -24.60 31.95
C GLU A 213 34.79 -24.95 30.58
N GLU A 214 35.82 -24.18 30.26
CA GLU A 214 36.95 -24.45 29.36
C GLU A 214 36.72 -24.49 27.84
N ASP A 215 37.25 -23.46 27.14
CA ASP A 215 38.34 -23.64 26.16
C ASP A 215 38.82 -22.28 25.60
N ASP A 216 40.15 -22.18 25.45
CA ASP A 216 40.95 -21.04 24.98
C ASP A 216 40.64 -20.61 23.54
N LEU A 217 40.77 -19.30 23.21
CA LEU A 217 41.82 -18.80 22.31
C LEU A 217 41.79 -17.26 22.12
N ASP A 218 42.99 -16.70 22.22
CA ASP A 218 43.57 -15.46 21.67
C ASP A 218 42.79 -14.70 20.57
N THR A 219 42.72 -13.36 20.67
CA THR A 219 43.18 -12.42 19.62
C THR A 219 42.94 -10.96 20.03
N THR A 220 44.05 -10.23 20.09
CA THR A 220 44.24 -8.78 20.16
C THR A 220 43.42 -7.97 19.14
N VAL A 221 42.87 -6.78 19.49
CA VAL A 221 42.99 -5.53 18.69
C VAL A 221 42.76 -4.27 19.56
N VAL A 222 43.75 -3.37 19.42
CA VAL A 222 43.94 -1.93 19.69
C VAL A 222 42.70 -1.02 19.85
N THR A 223 42.77 -0.13 20.85
CA THR A 223 41.94 1.07 21.08
C THR A 223 42.39 2.27 20.25
N VAL A 224 41.46 3.05 19.69
CA VAL A 224 41.69 4.47 19.31
C VAL A 224 40.43 5.31 19.62
N GLU A 225 40.66 6.46 20.26
CA GLU A 225 39.70 7.49 20.64
C GLU A 225 39.39 8.51 19.51
N ILE A 226 38.11 8.93 19.44
CA ILE A 226 37.51 10.28 19.30
C ILE A 226 37.98 11.25 18.16
N ILE A 227 37.03 11.93 17.48
CA ILE A 227 36.85 13.42 17.38
C ILE A 227 35.74 13.84 16.37
N ASP A 228 35.02 14.89 16.78
CA ASP A 228 33.92 15.72 16.22
C ASP A 228 34.01 16.33 14.80
N SER A 229 32.84 16.74 14.29
CA SER A 229 32.47 18.08 13.75
C SER A 229 31.09 17.98 13.07
N SER A 230 30.01 18.69 13.46
CA SER A 230 29.68 20.12 13.59
C SER A 230 29.06 20.76 12.32
N ASP A 231 27.98 21.54 12.56
CA ASP A 231 27.37 22.64 11.79
C ASP A 231 26.38 22.27 10.64
N ASP A 232 25.29 23.01 10.33
CA ASP A 232 24.30 23.86 11.01
C ASP A 232 23.25 24.28 9.94
N GLU A 233 21.99 24.51 10.36
CA GLU A 233 20.93 25.47 9.91
C GLU A 233 20.64 25.72 8.38
N ASP A 234 19.41 25.88 7.86
CA ASP A 234 18.32 26.79 8.22
C ASP A 234 17.00 26.52 7.43
N LEU A 235 15.85 26.71 8.12
CA LEU A 235 14.57 27.42 7.82
C LEU A 235 14.07 27.58 6.34
N GLU A 236 12.77 27.48 5.99
CA GLU A 236 11.62 28.29 6.45
C GLU A 236 10.23 27.68 6.10
N ASP A 237 9.22 28.18 6.83
CA ASP A 237 7.78 27.94 6.87
C ASP A 237 6.96 28.12 5.56
N LYS A 238 5.78 27.47 5.50
CA LYS A 238 4.47 28.17 5.59
C LYS A 238 3.25 27.24 5.61
N ASP A 239 2.37 27.54 6.55
CA ASP A 239 1.00 27.05 6.73
C ASP A 239 0.14 27.09 5.46
N CYS A 240 -0.75 26.11 5.32
CA CYS A 240 -2.17 26.40 5.03
C CYS A 240 -3.05 25.19 5.40
N PHE A 241 -3.68 25.29 6.57
CA PHE A 241 -4.88 24.54 6.89
C PHE A 241 -6.06 25.26 6.25
N ASP A 242 -6.72 24.67 5.25
CA ASP A 242 -8.08 25.07 4.89
C ASP A 242 -8.94 23.92 4.34
N GLN A 243 -9.91 23.56 5.18
CA GLN A 243 -11.34 23.41 4.90
C GLN A 243 -11.87 22.34 3.90
N LYS A 244 -12.50 21.32 4.51
CA LYS A 244 -13.68 20.53 4.07
C LYS A 244 -14.17 20.78 2.63
N LYS A 245 -13.78 19.86 1.75
CA LYS A 245 -14.66 19.32 0.72
C LYS A 245 -14.31 17.85 0.53
N SER A 246 -15.20 16.94 0.96
CA SER A 246 -15.05 15.51 0.68
C SER A 246 -15.38 15.23 -0.80
N ASP A 247 -14.66 15.92 -1.69
CA ASP A 247 -14.60 15.61 -3.11
C ASP A 247 -13.68 14.38 -3.21
N LEU A 248 -14.13 13.35 -3.93
CA LEU A 248 -13.40 12.09 -4.09
C LEU A 248 -11.95 12.43 -4.50
N ARG A 249 -10.99 12.10 -3.63
CA ARG A 249 -9.61 12.61 -3.68
C ARG A 249 -8.81 12.14 -4.90
N TYR A 250 -9.29 11.11 -5.57
CA TYR A 250 -8.53 10.42 -6.61
C TYR A 250 -8.76 11.03 -7.99
N HIS A 251 -7.69 11.44 -8.68
CA HIS A 251 -7.80 12.05 -10.01
C HIS A 251 -8.17 11.02 -11.07
N ASP A 252 -7.77 9.75 -10.90
CA ASP A 252 -8.11 8.66 -11.81
C ASP A 252 -9.58 8.21 -11.77
N LEU A 253 -10.37 8.77 -10.84
CA LEU A 253 -11.84 8.69 -10.88
C LEU A 253 -12.48 9.70 -11.84
N LYS A 254 -11.68 10.57 -12.47
CA LYS A 254 -12.13 11.55 -13.47
C LYS A 254 -11.71 11.10 -14.86
N CYS A 255 -12.55 11.44 -15.84
CA CYS A 255 -12.18 11.24 -17.23
C CYS A 255 -11.09 12.22 -17.64
N SER A 256 -9.98 11.72 -18.20
CA SER A 256 -8.86 12.54 -18.69
C SER A 256 -9.26 13.58 -19.74
N VAL A 257 -10.36 13.37 -20.46
CA VAL A 257 -10.85 14.26 -21.51
C VAL A 257 -11.72 15.40 -20.97
N CYS A 258 -12.75 15.08 -20.19
CA CYS A 258 -13.73 16.08 -19.73
C CYS A 258 -13.59 16.46 -18.25
N GLN A 259 -12.64 15.85 -17.54
CA GLN A 259 -12.33 16.06 -16.12
C GLN A 259 -13.53 15.85 -15.17
N SER A 260 -14.62 15.28 -15.68
CA SER A 260 -15.79 14.91 -14.89
C SER A 260 -15.58 13.55 -14.24
N PHE A 261 -16.04 13.41 -13.01
CA PHE A 261 -16.08 12.12 -12.32
C PHE A 261 -16.87 11.09 -13.11
N TYR A 262 -16.35 9.86 -13.14
CA TYR A 262 -17.07 8.72 -13.64
C TYR A 262 -18.34 8.46 -12.83
N HIS A 263 -19.36 7.95 -13.50
CA HIS A 263 -20.63 7.67 -12.88
C HIS A 263 -21.33 6.51 -13.57
N GLU A 264 -21.82 5.57 -12.77
CA GLU A 264 -22.52 4.38 -13.26
C GLU A 264 -23.83 4.72 -13.99
N SER A 265 -24.70 5.51 -13.37
CA SER A 265 -26.05 5.79 -13.91
C SER A 265 -26.10 6.91 -14.96
N ILE A 266 -25.02 7.68 -15.13
CA ILE A 266 -24.99 8.76 -16.12
C ILE A 266 -24.29 8.19 -17.34
N GLU A 267 -25.06 7.82 -18.36
CA GLU A 267 -24.58 7.10 -19.54
C GLU A 267 -23.28 7.72 -20.08
N LYS A 268 -23.26 9.03 -20.35
CA LYS A 268 -22.10 9.79 -20.87
C LYS A 268 -20.84 9.73 -20.00
N ARG A 269 -20.99 9.46 -18.70
CA ARG A 269 -19.91 9.40 -17.70
C ARG A 269 -19.61 7.95 -17.28
N THR A 270 -20.20 6.96 -17.91
CA THR A 270 -19.82 5.57 -17.67
C THR A 270 -18.39 5.34 -18.15
N PRO A 271 -17.51 4.75 -17.31
CA PRO A 271 -16.14 4.46 -17.70
C PRO A 271 -16.12 3.33 -18.74
N LYS A 272 -15.50 3.60 -19.88
CA LYS A 272 -15.33 2.69 -21.02
C LYS A 272 -13.84 2.44 -21.26
N LEU A 273 -13.49 1.19 -21.51
CA LEU A 273 -12.13 0.74 -21.77
C LEU A 273 -11.77 0.93 -23.24
N LEU A 274 -10.58 1.46 -23.49
CA LEU A 274 -9.94 1.48 -24.80
C LEU A 274 -9.08 0.22 -24.99
N SER A 275 -8.68 -0.08 -26.23
CA SER A 275 -7.83 -1.23 -26.58
C SER A 275 -6.49 -1.26 -25.82
N CYS A 276 -5.99 -0.10 -25.42
CA CYS A 276 -4.76 0.04 -24.64
C CYS A 276 -4.94 -0.21 -23.13
N GLY A 277 -6.17 -0.37 -22.64
CA GLY A 277 -6.49 -0.49 -21.22
C GLY A 277 -6.73 0.83 -20.48
N HIS A 278 -6.52 1.99 -21.13
CA HIS A 278 -6.94 3.28 -20.58
C HIS A 278 -8.46 3.44 -20.59
N THR A 279 -8.98 4.21 -19.64
CA THR A 279 -10.42 4.43 -19.49
C THR A 279 -10.81 5.85 -19.87
N VAL A 280 -11.93 6.00 -20.57
CA VAL A 280 -12.57 7.29 -20.89
C VAL A 280 -14.08 7.22 -20.65
N GLY A 281 -14.74 8.36 -20.46
CA GLY A 281 -16.20 8.38 -20.34
C GLY A 281 -16.85 8.06 -21.69
N SER A 282 -17.97 7.32 -21.70
CA SER A 282 -18.64 6.93 -22.97
C SER A 282 -18.98 8.12 -23.88
N GLY A 283 -19.36 9.26 -23.32
CA GLY A 283 -19.63 10.48 -24.06
C GLY A 283 -18.36 11.08 -24.68
N CYS A 284 -17.23 10.95 -23.97
CA CYS A 284 -15.92 11.34 -24.49
C CYS A 284 -15.44 10.38 -25.58
N ALA A 285 -15.66 9.06 -25.42
CA ALA A 285 -15.38 8.08 -26.46
C ALA A 285 -16.15 8.39 -27.75
N LYS A 286 -17.46 8.69 -27.65
CA LYS A 286 -18.29 9.13 -28.77
C LYS A 286 -17.76 10.40 -29.44
N MET A 287 -17.34 11.37 -28.64
CA MET A 287 -16.77 12.63 -29.15
C MET A 287 -15.45 12.39 -29.89
N LEU A 288 -14.56 11.58 -29.32
CA LEU A 288 -13.27 11.22 -29.91
C LEU A 288 -13.45 10.45 -31.23
N TYR A 289 -14.36 9.47 -31.25
CA TYR A 289 -14.69 8.70 -32.46
C TYR A 289 -15.16 9.60 -33.62
N LYS A 290 -16.05 10.56 -33.32
CA LYS A 290 -16.54 11.52 -34.31
C LYS A 290 -15.46 12.48 -34.81
N LYS A 291 -14.51 12.84 -33.95
CA LYS A 291 -13.41 13.74 -34.29
C LYS A 291 -12.45 13.10 -35.32
N ASP A 292 -12.27 11.79 -35.24
CA ASP A 292 -11.46 10.99 -36.16
C ASP A 292 -12.27 10.44 -37.36
N PHE A 293 -13.29 11.20 -37.80
CA PHE A 293 -14.11 10.85 -38.97
C PHE A 293 -14.76 9.45 -38.88
N ASN A 294 -15.07 8.98 -37.67
CA ASN A 294 -15.64 7.66 -37.39
C ASN A 294 -14.73 6.48 -37.82
N ILE A 295 -13.41 6.67 -37.81
CA ILE A 295 -12.46 5.61 -38.18
C ILE A 295 -12.00 4.83 -36.95
N CYS A 296 -11.56 5.54 -35.91
CA CYS A 296 -11.03 4.94 -34.69
C CYS A 296 -11.15 5.90 -33.51
N ILE A 297 -10.90 5.40 -32.31
CA ILE A 297 -10.86 6.20 -31.09
C ILE A 297 -9.40 6.33 -30.66
N PRO A 298 -8.79 7.52 -30.75
CA PRO A 298 -7.42 7.73 -30.29
C PRO A 298 -7.41 7.85 -28.77
N CYS A 299 -6.55 7.09 -28.10
CA CYS A 299 -6.36 7.23 -26.66
C CYS A 299 -5.76 8.60 -26.32
N PRO A 300 -6.37 9.39 -25.42
CA PRO A 300 -5.85 10.71 -25.05
C PRO A 300 -4.54 10.64 -24.26
N ILE A 301 -4.18 9.47 -23.72
CA ILE A 301 -3.00 9.27 -22.86
C ILE A 301 -1.84 8.70 -23.68
N CYS A 302 -2.00 7.49 -24.24
CA CYS A 302 -0.92 6.80 -24.97
C CYS A 302 -1.00 6.92 -26.51
N ARG A 303 -2.04 7.58 -27.06
CA ARG A 303 -2.27 7.76 -28.51
C ARG A 303 -2.52 6.49 -29.31
N GLU A 304 -2.57 5.32 -28.68
CA GLU A 304 -2.99 4.07 -29.33
C GLU A 304 -4.42 4.19 -29.86
N LYS A 305 -4.67 3.63 -31.05
CA LYS A 305 -5.96 3.71 -31.74
C LYS A 305 -6.81 2.47 -31.48
N THR A 306 -7.99 2.66 -30.92
CA THR A 306 -8.99 1.61 -30.79
C THR A 306 -9.87 1.57 -32.03
N LYS A 307 -9.78 0.47 -32.80
CA LYS A 307 -10.49 0.26 -34.08
C LYS A 307 -11.85 -0.43 -33.89
N ILE A 308 -12.63 0.05 -32.94
CA ILE A 308 -13.96 -0.50 -32.59
C ILE A 308 -14.91 0.69 -32.40
N ASP A 309 -16.20 0.52 -32.67
CA ASP A 309 -17.21 1.54 -32.43
C ASP A 309 -17.29 1.89 -30.92
N TYR A 310 -17.49 3.16 -30.60
CA TYR A 310 -17.66 3.64 -29.23
C TYR A 310 -18.81 2.97 -28.48
N VAL A 311 -19.82 2.46 -29.20
CA VAL A 311 -20.97 1.72 -28.63
C VAL A 311 -20.53 0.36 -28.09
N GLU A 312 -19.60 -0.32 -28.78
CA GLU A 312 -19.13 -1.66 -28.46
C GLU A 312 -18.06 -1.67 -27.36
N LEU A 313 -17.53 -0.50 -26.98
CA LEU A 313 -16.56 -0.40 -25.89
C LEU A 313 -17.13 -0.99 -24.61
N LYS A 314 -16.30 -1.81 -23.95
CA LYS A 314 -16.65 -2.49 -22.71
C LYS A 314 -16.52 -1.54 -21.53
N LYS A 315 -17.28 -1.80 -20.47
CA LYS A 315 -17.21 -1.00 -19.23
C LYS A 315 -15.98 -1.43 -18.41
N ASN A 316 -15.41 -0.52 -17.64
CA ASN A 316 -14.42 -0.87 -16.62
C ASN A 316 -15.16 -1.26 -15.33
N TYR A 317 -15.41 -2.56 -15.13
CA TYR A 317 -16.23 -3.04 -14.01
C TYR A 317 -15.55 -2.86 -12.65
N ALA A 318 -14.23 -3.05 -12.58
CA ALA A 318 -13.48 -2.81 -11.34
C ALA A 318 -13.58 -1.35 -10.89
N LEU A 319 -13.40 -0.41 -11.82
CA LEU A 319 -13.56 1.02 -11.53
C LEU A 319 -14.99 1.38 -11.11
N LEU A 320 -16.01 0.77 -11.73
CA LEU A 320 -17.40 0.95 -11.33
C LEU A 320 -17.66 0.46 -9.91
N GLY A 321 -17.11 -0.70 -9.54
CA GLY A 321 -17.17 -1.23 -8.19
C GLY A 321 -16.59 -0.24 -7.16
N VAL A 322 -15.36 0.21 -7.38
CA VAL A 322 -14.71 1.22 -6.51
C VAL A 322 -15.60 2.47 -6.36
N ILE A 323 -16.17 2.99 -7.44
CA ILE A 323 -17.08 4.15 -7.39
C ILE A 323 -18.34 3.86 -6.57
N GLN A 324 -18.90 2.66 -6.66
CA GLN A 324 -20.09 2.25 -5.90
C GLN A 324 -19.78 2.15 -4.41
N GLU A 325 -18.70 1.49 -4.04
CA GLU A 325 -18.28 1.36 -2.64
C GLU A 325 -18.03 2.74 -2.01
N MET A 326 -17.33 3.63 -2.71
CA MET A 326 -17.13 5.02 -2.26
C MET A 326 -18.43 5.79 -2.04
N LYS A 327 -19.44 5.57 -2.89
CA LYS A 327 -20.77 6.19 -2.72
C LYS A 327 -21.51 5.63 -1.50
N GLN A 328 -21.37 4.34 -1.23
CA GLN A 328 -21.98 3.71 -0.06
C GLN A 328 -21.36 4.22 1.23
N ASP A 329 -20.03 4.30 1.29
CA ASP A 329 -19.29 4.89 2.41
C ASP A 329 -19.78 6.30 2.74
N LYS A 330 -19.92 7.15 1.72
CA LYS A 330 -20.40 8.53 1.91
C LYS A 330 -21.80 8.58 2.51
N LYS A 331 -22.72 7.72 2.06
CA LYS A 331 -24.08 7.64 2.62
C LYS A 331 -24.05 7.18 4.08
N THR A 332 -23.20 6.21 4.40
CA THR A 332 -23.05 5.69 5.77
C THR A 332 -22.51 6.77 6.72
N VAL A 333 -21.51 7.55 6.29
CA VAL A 333 -20.98 8.68 7.07
C VAL A 333 -22.03 9.78 7.28
N GLN A 334 -22.77 10.16 6.24
CA GLN A 334 -23.83 11.18 6.35
C GLN A 334 -24.95 10.77 7.31
N ARG A 335 -25.32 9.49 7.35
CA ARG A 335 -26.31 8.97 8.32
C ARG A 335 -25.81 9.08 9.76
N ARG A 336 -24.54 8.79 10.03
CA ARG A 336 -23.98 8.92 11.39
C ARG A 336 -24.02 10.37 11.89
N HIS A 337 -23.69 11.33 11.03
CA HIS A 337 -23.74 12.75 11.35
C HIS A 337 -25.14 13.34 11.53
N SER A 338 -26.19 12.68 11.03
CA SER A 338 -27.59 13.13 11.21
C SER A 338 -28.27 12.51 12.43
N LEU A 339 -27.61 11.54 13.07
CA LEU A 339 -28.07 10.86 14.29
C LEU A 339 -27.29 11.30 15.55
N SER A 340 -26.27 12.15 15.38
CA SER A 340 -25.50 12.82 16.45
C SER A 340 -25.97 14.26 16.56
#